data_AF-A0A9P0VTE6-F1
#
_entry.id   AF-A0A9P0VTE6-F1
#
_cell.length_a   1.000
_cell.length_b   1.000
_cell.length_c   1.000
_cell.angle_alpha   90.00
_cell.angle_beta   90.00
_cell.angle_gamma   90.00
#
_symmetry.space_group_name_H-M   'P 1'
#
loop_
_entity.id
_entity.type
_entity.pdbx_description
1 polymer ?
#
loop_
_entity_poly.entity_id
_entity_poly.type
_entity_poly.pdbx_seq_one_letter_code
_entity_poly.pdbx_strand_id
1 'polypeptide(L)'
;SPWRGFIFDHVFNQECTNSDVYGSVVKPLVDSFMEGFNATIFAYGQTSSGKTHTILGNKTDPGLFQLVSNQLFQHVADQVDKRYLIRCSYIEIYNEKINDLLDKSNQGLTMRRYQRKCAA
;
A
#
# COMPACT_ATOMS: atom_id res chain seq x y z
N SER A 1 0.25 33.94 18.02
CA SER A 1 0.07 32.81 18.96
C SER A 1 1.35 31.98 18.96
N PRO A 2 1.91 31.60 20.12
CA PRO A 2 3.07 30.73 20.17
C PRO A 2 2.70 29.35 19.60
N TRP A 3 3.67 28.73 18.91
CA TRP A 3 3.64 27.44 18.20
C TRP A 3 2.36 26.60 18.33
N ARG A 4 1.57 26.52 17.25
CA ARG A 4 0.54 25.47 17.11
C ARG A 4 1.26 24.14 16.83
N GLY A 5 1.27 23.26 17.82
CA GLY A 5 1.64 21.86 17.60
C GLY A 5 0.58 21.15 16.76
N PHE A 6 1.02 20.21 15.93
CA PHE A 6 0.15 19.28 15.23
C PHE A 6 0.22 17.92 15.95
N ILE A 7 -0.93 17.29 16.14
CA ILE A 7 -1.03 15.98 16.80
C ILE A 7 -1.30 14.94 15.71
N PHE A 8 -0.51 13.87 15.74
CA PHE A 8 -0.61 12.71 14.87
C PHE A 8 -0.46 11.45 15.72
N ASP A 9 -1.00 10.32 15.28
CA ASP A 9 -0.84 9.03 15.98
C ASP A 9 0.64 8.64 16.06
N HIS A 10 1.40 8.92 14.99
CA HIS A 10 2.84 8.69 14.90
C HIS A 10 3.52 9.84 14.16
N VAL A 11 4.74 10.17 14.59
CA VAL A 11 5.63 11.12 13.91
C VAL A 11 6.99 10.45 13.73
N PHE A 12 7.42 10.33 12.48
CA PHE A 12 8.71 9.74 12.12
C PHE A 12 9.67 10.86 11.70
N ASN A 13 10.87 10.87 12.31
CA ASN A 13 11.90 11.85 11.97
C ASN A 13 12.80 11.32 10.82
N GLN A 14 13.85 12.05 10.48
CA GLN A 14 14.76 11.70 9.38
C GLN A 14 15.66 10.49 9.68
N GLU A 15 15.73 10.07 10.95
CA GLU A 15 16.52 8.91 11.38
C GLU A 15 15.72 7.60 11.25
N CYS A 16 14.40 7.70 11.13
CA CYS A 16 13.51 6.55 10.91
C CYS A 16 13.63 6.02 9.47
N THR A 17 13.77 4.71 9.36
CA THR A 17 13.78 3.97 8.08
C THR A 17 12.37 3.60 7.64
N ASN A 18 12.20 3.16 6.39
CA ASN A 18 10.93 2.59 5.94
C ASN A 18 10.55 1.33 6.75
N SER A 19 11.53 0.60 7.28
CA SER A 19 11.28 -0.56 8.16
C SER A 19 10.66 -0.15 9.50
N ASP A 20 11.09 0.99 10.07
CA ASP A 20 10.52 1.52 11.32
C ASP A 20 9.07 1.97 11.12
N VAL A 21 8.81 2.68 10.01
CA VAL A 21 7.45 3.07 9.61
C VAL A 21 6.59 1.82 9.42
N TYR A 22 7.09 0.85 8.66
CA TYR A 22 6.37 -0.39 8.39
C TYR A 22 6.01 -1.14 9.67
N GLY A 23 6.97 -1.37 10.57
CA GLY A 23 6.74 -2.09 11.82
C GLY A 23 5.72 -1.40 12.73
N SER A 24 5.72 -0.07 12.75
CA SER A 24 4.86 0.72 13.63
C SER A 24 3.42 0.82 13.13
N VAL A 25 3.22 1.09 11.83
CA VAL A 25 1.88 1.44 11.30
C VAL A 25 1.34 0.49 10.24
N VAL A 26 2.19 -0.20 9.49
CA VAL A 26 1.76 -1.00 8.32
C VAL A 26 1.59 -2.46 8.66
N LYS A 27 2.49 -3.03 9.46
CA LYS A 27 2.44 -4.44 9.84
C LYS A 27 1.08 -4.85 10.44
N PRO A 28 0.48 -4.10 11.38
CA PRO A 28 -0.85 -4.44 11.91
C PRO A 28 -1.95 -4.41 10.85
N LEU A 29 -1.84 -3.53 9.84
CA LEU A 29 -2.79 -3.47 8.72
C LEU A 29 -2.68 -4.70 7.82
N VAL A 30 -1.47 -5.20 7.58
CA VAL A 30 -1.26 -6.44 6.82
C VAL A 30 -1.82 -7.64 7.58
N ASP A 31 -1.60 -7.70 8.89
CA ASP A 31 -2.14 -8.78 9.73
C ASP A 31 -3.68 -8.78 9.67
N SER A 32 -4.32 -7.62 9.79
CA SER A 32 -5.78 -7.47 9.62
C SER A 32 -6.25 -7.80 8.20
N PHE A 33 -5.49 -7.44 7.16
CA PHE A 33 -5.80 -7.80 5.78
C PHE A 33 -5.82 -9.33 5.57
N MET A 34 -4.89 -10.05 6.18
CA MET A 34 -4.84 -11.52 6.11
C MET A 34 -6.00 -12.20 6.86
N GLU A 35 -6.64 -11.49 7.80
CA GLU A 35 -7.87 -11.92 8.47
C GLU A 35 -9.15 -11.63 7.66
N GLY A 36 -9.02 -11.00 6.49
CA GLY A 36 -10.14 -10.72 5.57
C GLY A 36 -10.69 -9.31 5.65
N PHE A 37 -10.02 -8.39 6.33
CA PHE A 37 -10.37 -6.97 6.32
C PHE A 37 -9.73 -6.23 5.14
N ASN A 38 -10.30 -5.08 4.76
CA ASN A 38 -9.70 -4.22 3.75
C ASN A 38 -8.71 -3.26 4.41
N ALA A 39 -7.50 -3.14 3.86
CA ALA A 39 -6.49 -2.18 4.29
C ALA A 39 -6.13 -1.24 3.13
N THR A 40 -5.97 0.05 3.42
CA THR A 40 -5.61 1.07 2.44
C THR A 40 -4.54 2.00 3.00
N ILE A 41 -3.49 2.25 2.23
CA ILE A 41 -2.39 3.13 2.60
C ILE A 41 -2.24 4.20 1.50
N PHE A 42 -2.21 5.47 1.91
CA PHE A 42 -1.94 6.59 1.01
C PHE A 42 -0.73 7.38 1.51
N ALA A 43 0.18 7.71 0.60
CA ALA A 43 1.23 8.69 0.85
C ALA A 43 0.78 10.05 0.32
N TYR A 44 0.70 11.06 1.19
CA TYR A 44 0.25 12.41 0.84
C TYR A 44 1.30 13.46 1.23
N GLY A 45 1.43 14.51 0.42
CA GLY A 45 2.41 15.58 0.62
C GLY A 45 2.86 16.22 -0.69
N GLN A 46 3.56 17.35 -0.60
CA GLN A 46 4.07 18.08 -1.76
C GLN A 46 5.11 17.29 -2.57
N THR A 47 5.41 17.71 -3.80
CA THR A 47 6.52 17.12 -4.59
C THR A 47 7.83 17.18 -3.79
N SER A 48 8.65 16.13 -3.94
CA SER A 48 9.90 15.95 -3.19
C SER A 48 9.76 15.68 -1.68
N SER A 49 8.55 15.48 -1.16
CA SER A 49 8.32 15.20 0.28
C SER A 49 8.56 13.74 0.71
N GLY A 50 9.13 12.88 -0.13
CA GLY A 50 9.41 11.49 0.22
C GLY A 50 8.30 10.47 -0.06
N LYS A 51 7.13 10.83 -0.61
CA LYS A 51 6.04 9.88 -0.91
C LYS A 51 6.49 8.62 -1.67
N THR A 52 7.20 8.81 -2.78
CA THR A 52 7.71 7.72 -3.61
C THR A 52 8.76 6.90 -2.86
N HIS A 53 9.59 7.55 -2.05
CA HIS A 53 10.57 6.88 -1.19
C HIS A 53 9.87 6.00 -0.14
N THR A 54 8.81 6.46 0.50
CA THR A 54 8.08 5.66 1.48
C THR A 54 7.39 4.46 0.81
N ILE A 55 6.72 4.67 -0.33
CA ILE A 55 5.95 3.60 -0.98
C ILE A 55 6.85 2.59 -1.72
N LEU A 56 7.81 3.04 -2.53
CA LEU A 56 8.64 2.19 -3.38
C LEU A 56 10.05 1.96 -2.81
N GLY A 57 10.58 2.93 -2.06
CA GLY A 57 11.92 2.86 -1.46
C GLY A 57 13.04 2.80 -2.48
N ASN A 58 14.17 2.26 -2.02
CA ASN A 58 15.38 2.07 -2.80
C ASN A 58 16.08 0.76 -2.38
N LYS A 59 17.28 0.50 -2.91
CA LYS A 59 18.01 -0.76 -2.64
C LYS A 59 18.45 -0.92 -1.19
N THR A 60 18.75 0.17 -0.50
CA THR A 60 19.25 0.17 0.89
C THR A 60 18.15 0.39 1.91
N ASP A 61 17.04 1.02 1.52
CA ASP A 61 15.84 1.20 2.34
C ASP A 61 14.58 0.80 1.54
N PRO A 62 14.20 -0.49 1.56
CA PRO A 62 13.03 -1.01 0.84
C PRO A 62 11.74 -0.27 1.20
N GLY A 63 10.90 0.01 0.21
CA GLY A 63 9.63 0.71 0.43
C GLY A 63 8.55 -0.19 1.04
N LEU A 64 7.48 0.44 1.51
CA LEU A 64 6.33 -0.27 2.07
C LEU A 64 5.76 -1.33 1.12
N PHE A 65 5.74 -1.09 -0.19
CA PHE A 65 5.24 -2.06 -1.17
C PHE A 65 6.02 -3.39 -1.11
N GLN A 66 7.35 -3.32 -1.02
CA GLN A 66 8.19 -4.51 -0.95
C GLN A 66 8.06 -5.21 0.41
N LEU A 67 8.05 -4.45 1.50
CA LEU A 67 7.92 -4.99 2.86
C LEU A 67 6.58 -5.70 3.06
N VAL A 68 5.48 -5.09 2.60
CA VAL A 68 4.14 -5.69 2.61
C VAL A 68 4.11 -6.96 1.77
N SER A 69 4.65 -6.92 0.55
CA SER A 69 4.69 -8.10 -0.33
C SER A 69 5.42 -9.27 0.34
N ASN A 70 6.57 -9.01 0.97
CA ASN A 70 7.34 -10.04 1.67
C ASN A 70 6.54 -10.69 2.81
N GLN A 71 5.89 -9.89 3.67
CA GLN A 71 5.07 -10.44 4.76
C GLN A 71 3.86 -11.21 4.24
N LEU A 72 3.19 -10.72 3.19
CA LEU A 72 2.05 -11.42 2.58
C LEU A 72 2.47 -12.82 2.10
N PHE A 73 3.56 -12.91 1.33
CA PHE A 73 4.02 -14.20 0.82
C PHE A 73 4.58 -15.10 1.93
N GLN A 74 5.22 -14.54 2.96
CA GLN A 74 5.64 -15.31 4.13
C GLN A 74 4.42 -15.92 4.85
N HIS A 75 3.38 -15.13 5.11
CA HIS A 75 2.17 -15.62 5.77
C HIS A 75 1.49 -16.72 4.95
N VAL A 76 1.47 -16.61 3.63
CA VAL A 76 0.94 -17.67 2.75
C VAL A 76 1.78 -18.94 2.82
N ALA A 77 3.11 -18.82 2.87
CA ALA A 77 4.01 -19.96 3.00
C ALA A 77 3.84 -20.68 4.35
N ASP A 78 3.55 -19.94 5.42
CA ASP A 78 3.38 -20.47 6.77
C ASP A 78 2.02 -21.17 7.00
N GLN A 79 1.01 -20.88 6.16
CA GLN A 79 -0.36 -21.41 6.30
C GLN A 79 -0.63 -22.55 5.32
N VAL A 80 -0.10 -23.74 5.62
CA VAL A 80 -0.19 -24.93 4.74
C VAL A 80 -1.61 -25.45 4.49
N ASP A 81 -2.55 -25.16 5.39
CA ASP A 81 -3.93 -25.68 5.31
C ASP A 81 -4.88 -24.75 4.52
N LYS A 82 -4.40 -23.61 4.03
CA LYS A 82 -5.20 -22.59 3.34
C LYS A 82 -4.74 -22.41 1.91
N ARG A 83 -5.69 -22.16 1.00
CA ARG A 83 -5.42 -21.79 -0.39
C ARG A 83 -5.66 -20.30 -0.58
N TYR A 84 -4.67 -19.62 -1.14
CA TYR A 84 -4.74 -18.19 -1.42
C TYR A 84 -4.73 -17.94 -2.94
N LEU A 85 -5.55 -17.00 -3.38
CA LEU A 85 -5.47 -16.42 -4.73
C LEU A 85 -5.08 -14.95 -4.57
N ILE A 86 -3.83 -14.61 -4.90
CA ILE A 86 -3.33 -13.24 -4.83
C ILE A 86 -3.43 -12.62 -6.23
N ARG A 87 -4.08 -11.46 -6.32
CA ARG A 87 -4.16 -10.66 -7.55
C ARG A 87 -3.60 -9.28 -7.26
N CYS A 88 -2.73 -8.80 -8.15
CA CYS A 88 -2.14 -7.48 -8.08
C CYS A 88 -2.49 -6.70 -9.35
N SER A 89 -2.68 -5.40 -9.20
CA SER A 89 -2.87 -4.46 -10.31
C SER A 89 -2.10 -3.19 -9.97
N TYR A 90 -1.43 -2.60 -10.96
CA TYR A 90 -0.70 -1.35 -10.76
C TYR A 90 -1.21 -0.32 -11.77
N ILE A 91 -1.84 0.72 -11.25
CA ILE A 91 -2.69 1.63 -12.02
C ILE A 91 -2.24 3.07 -11.74
N GLU A 92 -2.17 3.87 -12.80
CA GLU A 92 -1.98 5.31 -12.72
C GLU A 92 -3.31 6.04 -13.00
N ILE A 93 -3.57 7.09 -12.22
CA ILE A 93 -4.62 8.05 -12.52
C ILE A 93 -3.93 9.38 -12.85
N TYR A 94 -3.99 9.78 -14.12
CA TYR A 94 -3.39 11.02 -14.59
C TYR A 94 -4.36 11.76 -15.51
N ASN A 95 -4.64 13.03 -15.18
CA ASN A 95 -5.59 13.87 -15.92
C ASN A 95 -6.95 13.16 -16.15
N GLU A 96 -7.51 12.59 -15.07
CA GLU A 96 -8.77 11.82 -15.04
C GLU A 96 -8.77 10.56 -15.92
N LYS A 97 -7.64 10.18 -16.52
CA LYS A 97 -7.48 8.93 -17.26
C LYS A 97 -6.86 7.88 -16.36
N ILE A 98 -7.37 6.66 -16.48
CA ILE A 98 -6.89 5.49 -15.75
C ILE A 98 -6.06 4.66 -16.72
N ASN A 99 -4.81 4.40 -16.36
CA ASN A 99 -3.85 3.69 -17.19
C ASN A 99 -3.33 2.46 -16.44
N ASP A 100 -3.30 1.30 -17.11
CA ASP A 100 -2.62 0.13 -16.58
C ASP A 100 -1.10 0.30 -16.75
N LEU A 101 -0.35 0.19 -15.65
CA LEU A 101 1.11 0.29 -15.65
C LEU A 101 1.80 -1.06 -15.90
N LEU A 102 1.08 -2.17 -15.77
CA LEU A 102 1.57 -3.51 -16.09
C LEU A 102 1.34 -3.87 -17.56
N ASP A 103 0.27 -3.35 -18.16
CA ASP A 103 -0.02 -3.51 -19.60
C ASP A 103 -0.17 -2.15 -20.29
N LYS A 104 0.91 -1.69 -20.92
CA LYS A 104 0.93 -0.40 -21.64
C LYS A 104 -0.01 -0.35 -22.84
N SER A 105 -0.52 -1.48 -23.33
CA SER A 105 -1.52 -1.49 -24.40
C SER A 105 -2.93 -1.12 -23.89
N ASN A 106 -3.14 -1.17 -22.57
CA ASN A 106 -4.43 -1.00 -21.93
C ASN A 106 -4.56 0.38 -21.26
N GLN A 107 -4.79 1.41 -22.09
CA GLN A 107 -4.87 2.81 -21.68
C GLN A 107 -6.32 3.30 -21.71
N GLY A 108 -6.67 4.24 -20.82
CA GLY A 108 -8.01 4.83 -20.78
C GLY A 108 -9.09 3.87 -20.25
N LEU A 109 -8.75 3.11 -19.20
CA LEU A 109 -9.66 2.20 -18.53
C LEU A 109 -10.90 2.93 -18.00
N THR A 110 -12.08 2.36 -18.23
CA THR A 110 -13.32 2.84 -17.62
C THR A 110 -13.54 2.16 -16.27
N MET A 111 -13.80 2.95 -15.22
CA MET A 111 -14.22 2.41 -13.94
C MET A 111 -15.58 1.72 -14.07
N ARG A 112 -15.64 0.45 -13.68
CA ARG A 112 -16.88 -0.32 -13.61
C ARG A 112 -17.17 -0.66 -12.16
N ARG A 113 -18.41 -0.43 -11.72
CA ARG A 113 -18.84 -0.85 -10.39
C ARG A 113 -18.95 -2.37 -10.36
N TYR A 114 -18.22 -3.00 -9.44
CA TYR A 114 -18.41 -4.42 -9.18
C TYR A 114 -19.78 -4.61 -8.51
N GLN A 115 -20.70 -5.28 -9.21
CA GLN A 115 -21.95 -5.76 -8.62
C GLN A 115 -21.71 -7.18 -8.11
N ARG A 116 -21.79 -7.37 -6.78
CA ARG A 116 -21.93 -8.72 -6.24
C ARG A 116 -23.23 -9.28 -6.77
N LYS A 117 -23.19 -10.37 -7.54
CA LYS A 117 -24.37 -11.21 -7.71
C LYS A 117 -24.70 -11.73 -6.31
N CYS A 118 -25.84 -11.31 -5.75
CA CYS A 118 -26.40 -12.00 -4.60
C CYS A 118 -26.59 -13.46 -5.01
N ALA A 119 -25.90 -14.38 -4.34
CA ALA A 119 -26.26 -15.78 -4.43
C ALA A 119 -27.63 -15.90 -3.76
N ALA A 120 -28.64 -16.25 -4.54
CA ALA A 120 -29.95 -16.65 -4.05
C ALA A 120 -29.86 -18.01 -3.37
#